data_AF-A0A1S4BVI6-F1
#
_entry.id   AF-A0A1S4BVI6-F1
#
_cell.length_a   1.000
_cell.length_b   1.000
_cell.length_c   1.000
_cell.angle_alpha   90.00
_cell.angle_beta   90.00
_cell.angle_gamma   90.00
#
_symmetry.space_group_name_H-M   'P 1'
#
loop_
_entity.id
_entity.type
_entity.pdbx_description
1 polymer ?
#
loop_
_entity_poly.entity_id
_entity_poly.type
_entity_poly.pdbx_seq_one_letter_code
_entity_poly.pdbx_strand_id
1 'polypeptide(L)'
;MELDTVLARVLVFSCSCLTILASEDSIKVGKSITDNQKMVSTGGTFALGFFTPVNSTFSYFGIWYNTIPEQTVIWVANRESPISRESGAVFTIGDDGNLVLFDENGKFIWSSNVSATTGLASNSAVGALLDNGNLVLMHGESHILWQSFEHPTDTFMSEMKLGYNRTTSQRTLVNSWTSSEDPRPGNFSFGVDPQGRPQFYIWKQNSIYYRFDDSNEYSGGNFLEIAWYVSVVSGNDGVFITYGYTKSPITIIIVLNPSGYLQVLAWIQYANKWKVEFQAPQVPCELYAQCGPFGSCGIGSNGLCRCLTGFEPRFSTDWAKGKSNGGCARKLALGCDGGDGFLKHENMKLPDHAISFANMSIKECETQCIRNCSCSAYAYSNSTCLIWFGDLLDLAHNYTAGRALYVRVRGSEPDAVTHRVSGNSARRHIIFIASIVSTISAILVLISIFAFVFKRKHLRRQANKRGYRQFPRRKQTWRRWLWPCV
;
A
#
# COMPACT_ATOMS: atom_id res chain seq x y z
N MET A 1 -47.97 46.91 47.22
CA MET A 1 -46.98 45.98 47.79
C MET A 1 -47.50 44.57 47.58
N GLU A 2 -47.74 44.17 46.32
CA GLU A 2 -48.44 42.90 46.02
C GLU A 2 -48.25 42.43 44.56
N LEU A 3 -47.14 42.80 43.90
CA LEU A 3 -46.82 42.32 42.55
C LEU A 3 -45.39 41.76 42.43
N ASP A 4 -44.47 42.24 43.28
CA ASP A 4 -43.07 41.80 43.24
C ASP A 4 -42.81 40.46 43.95
N THR A 5 -43.72 40.03 44.84
CA THR A 5 -43.59 38.77 45.59
C THR A 5 -44.09 37.54 44.81
N VAL A 6 -44.91 37.73 43.77
CA VAL A 6 -45.44 36.62 42.95
C VAL A 6 -44.47 36.25 41.83
N LEU A 7 -43.81 37.23 41.19
CA LEU A 7 -42.80 36.96 40.15
C LEU A 7 -41.56 36.23 40.70
N ALA A 8 -41.14 36.57 41.92
CA ALA A 8 -40.00 35.93 42.57
C ALA A 8 -40.27 34.45 42.95
N ARG A 9 -41.52 34.05 43.13
CA ARG A 9 -41.88 32.64 43.42
C ARG A 9 -42.07 31.78 42.17
N VAL A 10 -42.41 32.38 41.03
CA VAL A 10 -42.52 31.67 39.74
C VAL A 10 -41.13 31.42 39.12
N LEU A 11 -40.16 32.30 39.35
CA LEU A 11 -38.78 32.11 38.85
C LEU A 11 -37.94 31.14 39.69
N VAL A 12 -38.32 30.86 40.94
CA VAL A 12 -37.59 29.92 41.81
C VAL A 12 -38.09 28.47 41.67
N PHE A 13 -39.25 28.24 41.06
CA PHE A 13 -39.77 26.89 40.79
C PHE A 13 -39.46 26.34 39.38
N SER A 14 -38.72 27.09 38.55
CA SER A 14 -38.30 26.66 37.20
C SER A 14 -36.83 26.18 37.14
N CYS A 15 -36.15 26.07 38.28
CA CYS A 15 -34.72 25.73 38.34
C CYS A 15 -34.45 24.38 39.04
N SER A 16 -35.40 23.44 38.94
CA SER A 16 -35.33 22.16 39.66
C SER A 16 -35.91 21.00 38.85
N CYS A 17 -35.52 20.84 37.59
CA CYS A 17 -35.63 19.57 36.83
C CYS A 17 -34.93 19.60 35.45
N LEU A 18 -33.82 20.32 35.34
CA LEU A 18 -32.83 20.02 34.30
C LEU A 18 -31.57 19.58 35.01
N THR A 19 -31.60 18.37 35.57
CA THR A 19 -30.40 17.56 35.53
C THR A 19 -30.12 17.38 34.05
N ILE A 20 -29.28 18.24 33.49
CA ILE A 20 -28.48 17.86 32.33
C ILE A 20 -27.79 16.59 32.83
N LEU A 21 -28.30 15.42 32.41
CA LEU A 21 -27.58 14.17 32.58
C LEU A 21 -26.21 14.46 31.99
N ALA A 22 -25.21 14.62 32.86
CA ALA A 22 -23.84 14.74 32.40
C ALA A 22 -23.62 13.52 31.50
N SER A 23 -23.28 13.80 30.25
CA SER A 23 -22.99 12.75 29.28
C SER A 23 -21.90 11.87 29.89
N GLU A 24 -22.24 10.62 30.23
CA GLU A 24 -21.23 9.66 30.65
C GLU A 24 -20.52 9.23 29.36
N ASP A 25 -19.33 9.79 29.15
CA ASP A 25 -18.46 9.56 27.98
C ASP A 25 -17.44 8.44 28.23
N SER A 26 -17.41 7.94 29.46
CA SER A 26 -16.45 6.95 29.93
C SER A 26 -17.09 5.89 30.81
N ILE A 27 -16.56 4.67 30.71
CA ILE A 27 -16.91 3.52 31.52
C ILE A 27 -15.73 3.16 32.43
N LYS A 28 -16.01 2.93 33.71
CA LYS A 28 -15.03 2.56 34.73
C LYS A 28 -15.35 1.17 35.27
N VAL A 29 -14.38 0.57 35.96
CA VAL A 29 -14.59 -0.73 36.65
C VAL A 29 -15.82 -0.68 37.55
N GLY A 30 -16.63 -1.74 37.48
CA GLY A 30 -17.89 -1.86 38.22
C GLY A 30 -19.09 -1.11 37.59
N LYS A 31 -18.89 -0.43 36.46
CA LYS A 31 -19.97 0.11 35.63
C LYS A 31 -20.19 -0.75 34.40
N SER A 32 -21.41 -0.74 33.89
CA SER A 32 -21.80 -1.54 32.73
C SER A 32 -22.81 -0.79 31.87
N ILE A 33 -22.84 -1.12 30.58
CA ILE A 33 -23.85 -0.69 29.63
C ILE A 33 -24.69 -1.92 29.27
N THR A 34 -26.00 -1.78 29.38
CA THR A 34 -27.01 -2.80 29.05
C THR A 34 -27.95 -2.28 27.96
N ASP A 35 -28.87 -3.11 27.45
CA ASP A 35 -29.64 -2.90 26.20
C ASP A 35 -30.17 -1.47 25.95
N ASN A 36 -30.72 -0.80 26.96
CA ASN A 36 -31.32 0.54 26.81
C ASN A 36 -30.39 1.70 27.19
N GLN A 37 -29.17 1.39 27.61
CA GLN A 37 -28.17 2.37 28.02
C GLN A 37 -27.23 2.67 26.86
N LYS A 38 -26.75 3.91 26.83
CA LYS A 38 -25.71 4.33 25.89
C LYS A 38 -24.74 5.27 26.59
N MET A 39 -23.49 5.18 26.18
CA MET A 39 -22.44 6.13 26.51
C MET A 39 -22.38 7.16 25.38
N VAL A 40 -22.23 8.43 25.70
CA VAL A 40 -22.28 9.51 24.70
C VAL A 40 -21.00 10.35 24.83
N SER A 41 -20.36 10.64 23.70
CA SER A 41 -19.12 11.44 23.69
C SER A 41 -19.35 12.82 24.31
N THR A 42 -18.31 13.45 24.83
CA THR A 42 -18.44 14.71 25.60
C THR A 42 -19.18 15.81 24.83
N GLY A 43 -18.93 15.95 23.52
CA GLY A 43 -19.59 16.89 22.62
C GLY A 43 -20.95 16.42 22.10
N GLY A 44 -21.41 15.23 22.47
CA GLY A 44 -22.72 14.69 22.09
C GLY A 44 -22.81 14.11 20.66
N THR A 45 -21.71 14.15 19.89
CA THR A 45 -21.66 13.75 18.48
C THR A 45 -21.85 12.25 18.28
N PHE A 46 -21.23 11.43 19.13
CA PHE A 46 -21.23 9.98 18.99
C PHE A 46 -21.89 9.32 20.20
N ALA A 47 -22.54 8.19 19.96
CA ALA A 47 -23.04 7.30 21.00
C ALA A 47 -22.49 5.90 20.80
N LEU A 48 -22.27 5.20 21.91
CA LEU A 48 -21.89 3.79 21.98
C LEU A 48 -22.96 3.04 22.77
N GLY A 49 -23.43 1.92 22.23
CA GLY A 49 -24.43 1.09 22.90
C GLY A 49 -24.87 -0.09 22.05
N PHE A 50 -25.97 -0.74 22.48
CA PHE A 50 -26.60 -1.81 21.72
C PHE A 50 -27.51 -1.25 20.62
N PHE A 51 -27.52 -1.92 19.47
CA PHE A 51 -28.43 -1.62 18.37
C PHE A 51 -28.82 -2.90 17.61
N THR A 52 -29.98 -2.85 16.96
CA THR A 52 -30.50 -3.93 16.12
C THR A 52 -30.72 -3.35 14.72
N PRO A 53 -30.00 -3.84 13.69
CA PRO A 53 -30.27 -3.46 12.31
C PRO A 53 -31.73 -3.71 11.93
N VAL A 54 -32.24 -2.92 10.97
CA VAL A 54 -33.60 -3.09 10.46
C VAL A 54 -33.79 -4.52 9.97
N ASN A 55 -34.92 -5.14 10.32
CA ASN A 55 -35.28 -6.53 9.97
C ASN A 55 -34.35 -7.62 10.53
N SER A 56 -33.42 -7.30 11.44
CA SER A 56 -32.56 -8.30 12.08
C SER A 56 -33.16 -8.81 13.39
N THR A 57 -32.94 -10.09 13.68
CA THR A 57 -33.17 -10.68 15.01
C THR A 57 -31.93 -10.62 15.90
N PHE A 58 -30.82 -10.11 15.36
CA PHE A 58 -29.54 -9.99 16.06
C PHE A 58 -29.27 -8.56 16.52
N SER A 59 -28.76 -8.44 17.73
CA SER A 59 -28.25 -7.21 18.32
C SER A 59 -26.73 -7.18 18.29
N TYR A 60 -26.20 -5.97 18.19
CA TYR A 60 -24.78 -5.67 18.10
C TYR A 60 -24.45 -4.50 19.02
N PHE A 61 -23.20 -4.45 19.47
CA PHE A 61 -22.66 -3.34 20.24
C PHE A 61 -21.78 -2.49 19.32
N GLY A 62 -22.06 -1.20 19.20
CA GLY A 62 -21.41 -0.35 18.21
C GLY A 62 -21.52 1.14 18.47
N ILE A 63 -20.84 1.90 17.62
CA ILE A 63 -20.76 3.36 17.68
C ILE A 63 -21.54 3.93 16.50
N TRP A 64 -22.35 4.96 16.74
CA TRP A 64 -23.08 5.68 15.70
C TRP A 64 -23.09 7.19 15.97
N TYR A 65 -23.43 7.97 14.94
CA TYR A 65 -23.70 9.39 15.10
C TYR A 65 -24.98 9.61 15.92
N ASN A 66 -24.85 10.22 17.09
CA ASN A 66 -25.96 10.54 17.99
C ASN A 66 -26.74 11.79 17.56
N THR A 67 -26.10 12.66 16.76
CA THR A 67 -26.70 13.90 16.24
C THR A 67 -27.41 13.73 14.90
N ILE A 68 -27.28 12.55 14.27
CA ILE A 68 -27.91 12.23 12.98
C ILE A 68 -29.14 11.34 13.25
N PRO A 69 -30.35 11.74 12.81
CA PRO A 69 -31.58 10.96 13.06
C PRO A 69 -31.59 9.59 12.39
N GLU A 70 -30.98 9.46 11.22
CA GLU A 70 -30.75 8.18 10.56
C GLU A 70 -29.64 7.41 11.30
N GLN A 71 -29.91 6.17 11.68
CA GLN A 71 -28.95 5.36 12.44
C GLN A 71 -27.71 5.04 11.61
N THR A 72 -26.70 5.90 11.72
CA THR A 72 -25.44 5.81 10.96
C THR A 72 -24.36 5.20 11.84
N VAL A 73 -24.21 3.88 11.77
CA VAL A 73 -23.22 3.11 12.51
C VAL A 73 -21.86 3.22 11.84
N ILE A 74 -20.82 3.55 12.61
CA ILE A 74 -19.44 3.73 12.13
C ILE A 74 -18.49 2.62 12.60
N TRP A 75 -18.89 1.88 13.64
CA TRP A 75 -18.09 0.81 14.23
C TRP A 75 -18.96 -0.21 14.96
N VAL A 76 -18.56 -1.49 14.93
CA VAL A 76 -19.29 -2.61 15.53
C VAL A 76 -18.29 -3.58 16.17
N ALA A 77 -18.43 -3.83 17.48
CA ALA A 77 -17.53 -4.69 18.26
C ALA A 77 -17.69 -6.16 17.88
N ASN A 78 -18.90 -6.70 18.07
CA ASN A 78 -19.21 -8.12 17.98
C ASN A 78 -19.72 -8.51 16.60
N ARG A 79 -19.19 -7.90 15.53
CA ARG A 79 -19.69 -8.15 14.17
C ARG A 79 -19.59 -9.61 13.73
N GLU A 80 -18.65 -10.38 14.27
CA GLU A 80 -18.47 -11.82 13.98
C GLU A 80 -19.27 -12.73 14.93
N SER A 81 -19.70 -12.20 16.07
CA SER A 81 -20.41 -12.91 17.14
C SER A 81 -21.73 -12.18 17.47
N PRO A 82 -22.72 -12.22 16.57
CA PRO A 82 -24.01 -11.58 16.78
C PRO A 82 -24.71 -12.14 18.02
N ILE A 83 -25.45 -11.29 18.71
CA ILE A 83 -26.17 -11.67 19.93
C ILE A 83 -27.68 -11.67 19.65
N SER A 84 -28.46 -12.53 20.29
CA SER A 84 -29.93 -12.46 20.20
C SER A 84 -30.43 -11.10 20.73
N ARG A 85 -31.51 -10.57 20.13
CA ARG A 85 -32.09 -9.28 20.54
C ARG A 85 -32.51 -9.21 22.01
N GLU A 86 -32.88 -10.33 22.61
CA GLU A 86 -33.41 -10.41 23.99
C GLU A 86 -32.39 -10.98 24.98
N SER A 87 -31.10 -10.95 24.63
CA SER A 87 -30.06 -11.67 25.38
C SER A 87 -29.57 -10.99 26.66
N GLY A 88 -30.15 -9.86 27.09
CA GLY A 88 -29.67 -9.08 28.24
C GLY A 88 -28.16 -8.85 28.28
N ALA A 89 -27.56 -8.51 27.13
CA ALA A 89 -26.11 -8.46 27.01
C ALA A 89 -25.50 -7.29 27.80
N VAL A 90 -24.26 -7.47 28.27
CA VAL A 90 -23.60 -6.53 29.16
C VAL A 90 -22.21 -6.19 28.63
N PHE A 91 -21.98 -4.90 28.41
CA PHE A 91 -20.65 -4.36 28.11
C PHE A 91 -20.05 -3.73 29.38
N THR A 92 -18.82 -4.09 29.72
CA THR A 92 -18.14 -3.61 30.93
C THR A 92 -16.60 -3.68 30.80
N ILE A 93 -15.89 -3.31 31.85
CA ILE A 93 -14.45 -3.58 32.01
C ILE A 93 -14.31 -4.86 32.83
N GLY A 94 -13.63 -5.86 32.26
CA GLY A 94 -13.36 -7.13 32.92
C GLY A 94 -12.34 -7.01 34.05
N ASP A 95 -12.21 -8.07 34.85
CA ASP A 95 -11.25 -8.11 35.97
C ASP A 95 -9.79 -8.00 35.49
N ASP A 96 -9.53 -8.34 34.23
CA ASP A 96 -8.24 -8.21 33.54
C ASP A 96 -7.98 -6.80 32.98
N GLY A 97 -8.93 -5.86 33.16
CA GLY A 97 -8.85 -4.49 32.67
C GLY A 97 -9.21 -4.32 31.20
N ASN A 98 -9.65 -5.38 30.49
CA ASN A 98 -10.10 -5.26 29.10
C ASN A 98 -11.53 -4.76 29.00
N LEU A 99 -11.86 -4.13 27.86
CA LEU A 99 -13.25 -3.96 27.45
C LEU A 99 -13.80 -5.34 27.08
N VAL A 100 -14.96 -5.72 27.60
CA VAL A 100 -15.55 -7.05 27.42
C VAL A 100 -17.06 -6.96 27.21
N LEU A 101 -17.57 -7.90 26.41
CA LEU A 101 -18.98 -8.08 26.13
C LEU A 101 -19.39 -9.51 26.47
N PHE A 102 -20.43 -9.64 27.29
CA PHE A 102 -21.04 -10.92 27.67
C PHE A 102 -22.53 -10.96 27.29
N ASP A 103 -23.08 -12.15 27.08
CA ASP A 103 -24.53 -12.35 27.06
C ASP A 103 -25.10 -12.48 28.49
N GLU A 104 -26.43 -12.57 28.62
CA GLU A 104 -27.15 -12.76 29.89
C GLU A 104 -26.67 -13.96 30.72
N ASN A 105 -26.13 -14.99 30.06
CA ASN A 105 -25.66 -16.21 30.72
C ASN A 105 -24.18 -16.09 31.15
N GLY A 106 -23.57 -14.92 30.98
CA GLY A 106 -22.16 -14.69 31.23
C GLY A 106 -21.24 -15.34 30.18
N LYS A 107 -21.78 -15.75 29.03
CA LYS A 107 -20.97 -16.28 27.93
C LYS A 107 -20.19 -15.14 27.29
N PHE A 108 -18.90 -15.36 27.11
CA PHE A 108 -18.01 -14.43 26.43
C PHE A 108 -18.41 -14.23 24.95
N ILE A 109 -18.50 -12.97 24.51
CA ILE A 109 -18.81 -12.60 23.12
C ILE A 109 -17.64 -11.89 22.45
N TRP A 110 -17.03 -10.90 23.11
CA TRP A 110 -15.99 -10.06 22.52
C TRP A 110 -15.10 -9.40 23.59
N SER A 111 -13.85 -9.07 23.23
CA SER A 111 -12.94 -8.26 24.05
C SER A 111 -11.96 -7.42 23.22
N SER A 112 -11.42 -6.34 23.81
CA SER A 112 -10.27 -5.59 23.29
C SER A 112 -8.97 -6.42 23.21
N ASN A 113 -8.87 -7.53 23.95
CA ASN A 113 -7.77 -8.50 23.87
C ASN A 113 -6.36 -7.89 24.03
N VAL A 114 -6.19 -7.00 25.01
CA VAL A 114 -4.89 -6.43 25.39
C VAL A 114 -4.13 -7.45 26.24
N SER A 115 -2.85 -7.70 25.92
CA SER A 115 -2.00 -8.67 26.63
C SER A 115 -1.69 -8.26 28.07
N ALA A 116 -1.75 -9.22 28.99
CA ALA A 116 -1.48 -9.05 30.42
C ALA A 116 -0.04 -8.65 30.80
N THR A 117 0.91 -8.68 29.84
CA THR A 117 2.31 -8.24 30.07
C THR A 117 2.45 -6.76 30.48
N THR A 118 1.38 -5.98 30.33
CA THR A 118 1.31 -4.57 30.78
C THR A 118 1.05 -4.42 32.28
N GLY A 119 0.89 -5.50 33.05
CA GLY A 119 0.82 -5.46 34.52
C GLY A 119 -0.38 -4.67 35.05
N LEU A 120 -1.48 -4.63 34.28
CA LEU A 120 -2.60 -3.74 34.50
C LEU A 120 -3.39 -4.18 35.73
N ALA A 121 -3.37 -3.35 36.78
CA ALA A 121 -4.43 -3.39 37.77
C ALA A 121 -5.71 -2.85 37.11
N SER A 122 -6.79 -3.63 37.16
CA SER A 122 -8.12 -3.27 36.63
C SER A 122 -8.57 -1.88 37.15
N ASN A 123 -8.20 -1.55 38.38
CA ASN A 123 -8.61 -0.32 39.09
C ASN A 123 -8.29 1.02 38.38
N SER A 124 -7.37 1.05 37.41
CA SER A 124 -7.03 2.25 36.65
C SER A 124 -7.34 2.16 35.15
N ALA A 125 -8.07 1.12 34.73
CA ALA A 125 -8.59 0.99 33.38
C ALA A 125 -9.86 1.83 33.20
N VAL A 126 -9.91 2.59 32.10
CA VAL A 126 -11.05 3.43 31.72
C VAL A 126 -11.30 3.28 30.22
N GLY A 127 -12.52 2.93 29.85
CA GLY A 127 -12.99 3.03 28.46
C GLY A 127 -13.57 4.41 28.22
N ALA A 128 -13.22 5.09 27.13
CA ALA A 128 -13.76 6.42 26.81
C ALA A 128 -14.12 6.54 25.33
N LEU A 129 -15.26 7.17 25.03
CA LEU A 129 -15.68 7.50 23.66
C LEU A 129 -15.34 8.96 23.36
N LEU A 130 -14.37 9.15 22.47
CA LEU A 130 -13.89 10.48 22.08
C LEU A 130 -14.83 11.14 21.05
N ASP A 131 -14.75 12.47 20.95
CA ASP A 131 -15.56 13.27 20.01
C ASP A 131 -15.21 13.11 18.53
N ASN A 132 -14.16 12.36 18.21
CA ASN A 132 -13.89 11.89 16.84
C ASN A 132 -14.51 10.52 16.54
N GLY A 133 -15.20 9.90 17.51
CA GLY A 133 -15.82 8.59 17.38
C GLY A 133 -14.90 7.43 17.74
N ASN A 134 -13.68 7.70 18.22
CA ASN A 134 -12.75 6.66 18.65
C ASN A 134 -13.09 6.21 20.08
N LEU A 135 -13.48 4.94 20.24
CA LEU A 135 -13.51 4.27 21.55
C LEU A 135 -12.10 3.83 21.92
N VAL A 136 -11.60 4.31 23.05
CA VAL A 136 -10.26 3.99 23.57
C VAL A 136 -10.36 3.28 24.92
N LEU A 137 -9.45 2.34 25.15
CA LEU A 137 -9.15 1.80 26.48
C LEU A 137 -7.86 2.43 26.96
N MET A 138 -7.91 3.10 28.11
CA MET A 138 -6.79 3.80 28.70
C MET A 138 -6.41 3.21 30.05
N HIS A 139 -5.14 3.34 30.40
CA HIS A 139 -4.62 3.08 31.73
C HIS A 139 -4.03 4.37 32.33
N GLY A 140 -4.52 4.77 33.50
CA GLY A 140 -4.16 6.05 34.09
C GLY A 140 -4.69 7.24 33.27
N GLU A 141 -4.00 8.37 33.30
CA GLU A 141 -4.53 9.63 32.73
C GLU A 141 -4.36 9.78 31.22
N SER A 142 -3.49 9.01 30.55
CA SER A 142 -3.20 9.25 29.12
C SER A 142 -2.64 8.08 28.30
N HIS A 143 -2.44 6.90 28.90
CA HIS A 143 -1.84 5.79 28.16
C HIS A 143 -2.92 4.96 27.46
N ILE A 144 -3.06 5.13 26.14
CA ILE A 144 -3.98 4.34 25.30
C ILE A 144 -3.40 2.94 25.10
N LEU A 145 -4.14 1.93 25.53
CA LEU A 145 -3.80 0.51 25.39
C LEU A 145 -4.42 -0.13 24.16
N TRP A 146 -5.62 0.32 23.79
CA TRP A 146 -6.39 -0.19 22.67
C TRP A 146 -7.31 0.91 22.13
N GLN A 147 -7.59 0.89 20.83
CA GLN A 147 -8.50 1.84 20.22
C GLN A 147 -9.27 1.26 19.03
N SER A 148 -10.54 1.62 18.92
CA SER A 148 -11.44 1.18 17.84
C SER A 148 -10.95 1.57 16.44
N PHE A 149 -10.22 2.68 16.31
CA PHE A 149 -9.65 3.14 15.05
C PHE A 149 -8.59 2.21 14.45
N GLU A 150 -8.01 1.30 15.25
CA GLU A 150 -7.10 0.25 14.76
C GLU A 150 -7.85 -1.01 14.32
N HIS A 151 -9.16 -1.08 14.59
CA HIS A 151 -10.06 -2.19 14.28
C HIS A 151 -11.31 -1.70 13.54
N PRO A 152 -11.18 -1.03 12.38
CA PRO A 152 -12.31 -0.44 11.66
C PRO A 152 -13.29 -1.50 11.14
N THR A 153 -14.52 -1.06 10.88
CA THR A 153 -15.56 -1.91 10.27
C THR A 153 -15.72 -1.63 8.78
N ASP A 154 -16.83 -1.09 8.31
CA ASP A 154 -17.09 -0.69 6.91
C ASP A 154 -16.89 0.81 6.67
N THR A 155 -16.72 1.59 7.74
CA THR A 155 -16.51 3.03 7.67
C THR A 155 -15.05 3.41 7.95
N PHE A 156 -14.48 4.22 7.06
CA PHE A 156 -13.21 4.92 7.24
C PHE A 156 -13.51 6.34 7.73
N MET A 157 -13.18 6.61 8.99
CA MET A 157 -13.36 7.93 9.62
C MET A 157 -12.11 8.80 9.42
N SER A 158 -12.28 10.13 9.51
CA SER A 158 -11.14 11.05 9.52
C SER A 158 -10.23 10.71 10.71
N GLU A 159 -8.91 10.88 10.55
CA GLU A 159 -7.87 10.51 11.53
C GLU A 159 -7.58 9.00 11.68
N MET A 160 -8.44 8.11 11.17
CA MET A 160 -8.08 6.69 11.07
C MET A 160 -6.87 6.50 10.15
N LYS A 161 -6.16 5.40 10.38
CA LYS A 161 -5.00 4.98 9.59
C LYS A 161 -5.24 3.59 9.04
N LEU A 162 -5.55 3.48 7.75
CA LEU A 162 -5.64 2.19 7.06
C LEU A 162 -4.30 1.88 6.43
N GLY A 163 -3.70 0.72 6.68
CA GLY A 163 -2.31 0.52 6.29
C GLY A 163 -1.71 -0.80 6.72
N TYR A 164 -0.40 -0.86 6.61
CA TYR A 164 0.41 -1.98 7.05
C TYR A 164 1.50 -1.50 8.01
N ASN A 165 1.48 -2.04 9.22
CA ASN A 165 2.52 -1.84 10.23
C ASN A 165 3.58 -2.93 10.04
N ARG A 166 4.81 -2.51 9.72
CA ARG A 166 5.94 -3.42 9.47
C ARG A 166 6.46 -4.07 10.75
N THR A 167 6.33 -3.40 11.88
CA THR A 167 6.81 -3.88 13.18
C THR A 167 5.92 -5.01 13.71
N THR A 168 4.60 -4.84 13.63
CA THR A 168 3.63 -5.86 14.08
C THR A 168 3.20 -6.83 12.99
N SER A 169 3.58 -6.57 11.73
CA SER A 169 3.09 -7.28 10.54
C SER A 169 1.57 -7.29 10.41
N GLN A 170 0.89 -6.28 10.97
CA GLN A 170 -0.56 -6.16 10.94
C GLN A 170 -1.02 -5.23 9.83
N ARG A 171 -2.14 -5.61 9.22
CA ARG A 171 -2.81 -4.85 8.16
C ARG A 171 -4.16 -4.37 8.65
N THR A 172 -4.38 -3.06 8.59
CA THR A 172 -5.63 -2.40 8.96
C THR A 172 -6.40 -2.07 7.70
N LEU A 173 -7.57 -2.68 7.53
CA LEU A 173 -8.44 -2.54 6.36
C LEU A 173 -9.88 -2.28 6.82
N VAL A 174 -10.61 -1.56 5.99
CA VAL A 174 -12.06 -1.49 6.09
C VAL A 174 -12.65 -2.70 5.37
N ASN A 175 -13.65 -3.34 5.97
CA ASN A 175 -14.37 -4.49 5.41
C ASN A 175 -15.86 -4.17 5.36
N SER A 176 -16.45 -4.33 4.18
CA SER A 176 -17.87 -4.07 3.97
C SER A 176 -18.71 -4.89 4.93
N TRP A 177 -19.94 -4.47 5.17
CA TRP A 177 -20.95 -5.35 5.72
C TRP A 177 -21.35 -6.42 4.70
N THR A 178 -22.02 -7.48 5.17
CA THR A 178 -22.56 -8.53 4.31
C THR A 178 -23.78 -8.01 3.56
N SER A 179 -24.60 -7.19 4.21
CA SER A 179 -25.73 -6.47 3.64
C SER A 179 -26.03 -5.24 4.49
N SER A 180 -27.01 -4.41 4.09
CA SER A 180 -27.49 -3.29 4.91
C SER A 180 -28.12 -3.71 6.24
N GLU A 181 -28.51 -4.99 6.37
CA GLU A 181 -29.18 -5.55 7.55
C GLU A 181 -28.24 -6.42 8.40
N ASP A 182 -27.01 -6.65 7.94
CA ASP A 182 -26.07 -7.59 8.55
C ASP A 182 -24.63 -7.07 8.59
N PRO A 183 -24.16 -6.58 9.76
CA PRO A 183 -22.83 -6.02 9.97
C PRO A 183 -21.65 -7.01 9.88
N ARG A 184 -21.92 -8.31 9.73
CA ARG A 184 -20.88 -9.33 9.56
C ARG A 184 -19.92 -8.96 8.41
N PRO A 185 -18.62 -9.28 8.51
CA PRO A 185 -17.66 -9.05 7.43
C PRO A 185 -18.16 -9.58 6.08
N GLY A 186 -18.32 -8.68 5.12
CA GLY A 186 -18.74 -8.99 3.76
C GLY A 186 -17.58 -9.38 2.87
N ASN A 187 -17.84 -9.42 1.56
CA ASN A 187 -16.87 -9.89 0.57
C ASN A 187 -15.88 -8.82 0.11
N PHE A 188 -16.04 -7.56 0.50
CA PHE A 188 -15.18 -6.48 0.01
C PHE A 188 -14.33 -5.89 1.13
N SER A 189 -13.08 -5.56 0.80
CA SER A 189 -12.19 -4.82 1.70
C SER A 189 -11.49 -3.68 0.98
N PHE A 190 -11.10 -2.65 1.72
CA PHE A 190 -10.43 -1.45 1.21
C PHE A 190 -9.23 -1.06 2.09
N GLY A 191 -8.16 -0.59 1.45
CA GLY A 191 -6.96 -0.12 2.12
C GLY A 191 -5.72 -0.15 1.22
N VAL A 192 -4.54 -0.14 1.84
CA VAL A 192 -3.23 -0.04 1.16
C VAL A 192 -2.67 -1.41 0.82
N ASP A 193 -2.09 -1.55 -0.37
CA ASP A 193 -1.19 -2.67 -0.67
C ASP A 193 0.21 -2.39 -0.10
N PRO A 194 0.71 -3.24 0.82
CA PRO A 194 2.06 -3.09 1.34
C PRO A 194 3.16 -3.43 0.34
N GLN A 195 2.85 -4.07 -0.80
CA GLN A 195 3.83 -4.51 -1.78
C GLN A 195 4.11 -3.44 -2.84
N GLY A 196 5.40 -3.20 -3.10
CA GLY A 196 5.81 -2.26 -4.14
C GLY A 196 5.53 -0.80 -3.78
N ARG A 197 4.92 -0.05 -4.71
CA ARG A 197 4.57 1.35 -4.51
C ARG A 197 3.23 1.43 -3.75
N PRO A 198 3.12 2.26 -2.70
CA PRO A 198 1.86 2.46 -2.00
C PRO A 198 0.72 2.82 -2.96
N GLN A 199 -0.24 1.91 -3.09
CA GLN A 199 -1.47 2.06 -3.86
C GLN A 199 -2.64 1.55 -3.03
N PHE A 200 -3.82 2.08 -3.29
CA PHE A 200 -5.05 1.64 -2.63
C PHE A 200 -5.86 0.79 -3.57
N TYR A 201 -6.52 -0.20 -3.00
CA TYR A 201 -7.37 -1.09 -3.76
C TYR A 201 -8.65 -1.36 -3.00
N ILE A 202 -9.65 -1.75 -3.77
CA ILE A 202 -10.76 -2.53 -3.26
C ILE A 202 -10.45 -3.98 -3.63
N TRP A 203 -10.47 -4.88 -2.67
CA TRP A 203 -10.42 -6.32 -2.92
C TRP A 203 -11.82 -6.89 -2.81
N LYS A 204 -12.13 -7.86 -3.68
CA LYS A 204 -13.24 -8.78 -3.49
C LYS A 204 -12.63 -10.11 -3.05
N GLN A 205 -12.81 -10.44 -1.78
CA GLN A 205 -12.13 -11.54 -1.11
C GLN A 205 -10.61 -11.37 -1.26
N ASN A 206 -9.94 -12.26 -1.99
CA ASN A 206 -8.48 -12.24 -2.19
C ASN A 206 -8.06 -11.69 -3.56
N SER A 207 -9.00 -11.22 -4.38
CA SER A 207 -8.72 -10.68 -5.71
C SER A 207 -8.89 -9.18 -5.75
N ILE A 208 -8.01 -8.49 -6.48
CA ILE A 208 -8.15 -7.05 -6.72
C ILE A 208 -9.43 -6.82 -7.53
N TYR A 209 -10.32 -5.98 -7.01
CA TYR A 209 -11.58 -5.60 -7.64
C TYR A 209 -11.48 -4.24 -8.33
N TYR A 210 -10.80 -3.29 -7.69
CA TYR A 210 -10.56 -1.96 -8.21
C TYR A 210 -9.18 -1.48 -7.74
N ARG A 211 -8.43 -0.83 -8.64
CA ARG A 211 -7.16 -0.17 -8.33
C ARG A 211 -7.29 1.33 -8.54
N PHE A 212 -7.04 2.08 -7.47
CA PHE A 212 -6.86 3.53 -7.54
C PHE A 212 -5.56 3.81 -8.32
N ASP A 213 -5.64 4.64 -9.34
CA ASP A 213 -4.43 5.06 -10.03
C ASP A 213 -3.59 5.98 -9.12
N ASP A 214 -2.34 6.16 -9.50
CA ASP A 214 -1.37 6.98 -8.79
C ASP A 214 -1.36 8.45 -9.20
N SER A 215 -2.46 8.94 -9.78
CA SER A 215 -2.64 10.36 -10.06
C SER A 215 -2.91 11.14 -8.77
N ASN A 216 -2.63 12.44 -8.82
CA ASN A 216 -2.92 13.36 -7.72
C ASN A 216 -4.43 13.67 -7.59
N GLU A 217 -5.28 13.11 -8.46
CA GLU A 217 -6.74 13.37 -8.47
C GLU A 217 -7.38 12.95 -7.14
N TYR A 218 -6.85 11.90 -6.52
CA TYR A 218 -7.35 11.39 -5.23
C TYR A 218 -6.67 12.02 -4.01
N SER A 219 -5.67 12.89 -4.20
CA SER A 219 -4.86 13.44 -3.10
C SER A 219 -5.55 14.59 -2.35
N GLY A 220 -6.55 15.23 -2.98
CA GLY A 220 -7.31 16.30 -2.34
C GLY A 220 -7.99 17.22 -3.34
N GLY A 221 -8.86 18.08 -2.82
CA GLY A 221 -9.62 19.03 -3.63
C GLY A 221 -10.56 19.86 -2.78
N ASN A 222 -11.54 20.47 -3.45
CA ASN A 222 -12.63 21.20 -2.80
C ASN A 222 -13.96 20.68 -3.33
N PHE A 223 -14.89 20.33 -2.45
CA PHE A 223 -16.30 20.16 -2.80
C PHE A 223 -17.16 20.79 -1.71
N LEU A 224 -18.29 21.39 -2.09
CA LEU A 224 -19.18 22.09 -1.15
C LEU A 224 -18.43 23.12 -0.27
N GLU A 225 -17.44 23.81 -0.83
CA GLU A 225 -16.58 24.78 -0.12
C GLU A 225 -15.73 24.16 1.02
N ILE A 226 -15.59 22.84 1.06
CA ILE A 226 -14.76 22.11 2.02
C ILE A 226 -13.50 21.63 1.34
N ALA A 227 -12.36 22.06 1.86
CA ALA A 227 -11.07 21.52 1.44
C ALA A 227 -10.85 20.17 2.10
N TRP A 228 -10.52 19.16 1.31
CA TRP A 228 -10.23 17.81 1.76
C TRP A 228 -8.90 17.31 1.19
N TYR A 229 -8.29 16.35 1.87
CA TYR A 229 -7.08 15.69 1.43
C TYR A 229 -7.10 14.21 1.81
N VAL A 230 -6.42 13.41 1.01
CA VAL A 230 -6.02 12.04 1.35
C VAL A 230 -4.50 12.01 1.33
N SER A 231 -3.91 11.55 2.42
CA SER A 231 -2.47 11.48 2.58
C SER A 231 -2.02 10.03 2.65
N VAL A 232 -0.95 9.74 1.90
CA VAL A 232 -0.24 8.46 1.94
C VAL A 232 1.05 8.67 2.71
N VAL A 233 1.13 8.10 3.90
CA VAL A 233 2.31 8.22 4.76
C VAL A 233 3.09 6.91 4.67
N SER A 234 4.33 6.99 4.20
CA SER A 234 5.24 5.85 4.11
C SER A 234 6.52 6.17 4.88
N GLY A 235 6.88 5.28 5.82
CA GLY A 235 8.06 5.42 6.65
C GLY A 235 8.70 4.07 6.99
N ASN A 236 9.57 4.06 7.99
CA ASN A 236 10.22 2.83 8.46
C ASN A 236 9.23 1.87 9.11
N ASP A 237 8.29 2.42 9.89
CA ASP A 237 7.33 1.64 10.70
C ASP A 237 6.18 1.07 9.87
N GLY A 238 5.98 1.55 8.64
CA GLY A 238 4.88 1.09 7.81
C GLY A 238 4.44 2.07 6.74
N VAL A 239 3.32 1.73 6.11
CA VAL A 239 2.62 2.58 5.15
C VAL A 239 1.15 2.65 5.52
N PHE A 240 0.55 3.84 5.52
CA PHE A 240 -0.87 4.00 5.76
C PHE A 240 -1.47 5.16 4.98
N ILE A 241 -2.79 5.12 4.81
CA ILE A 241 -3.62 6.24 4.39
C ILE A 241 -4.39 6.82 5.54
N THR A 242 -4.55 8.12 5.48
CA THR A 242 -5.46 8.89 6.31
C THR A 242 -6.08 9.97 5.45
N TYR A 243 -7.25 10.45 5.83
CA TYR A 243 -7.88 11.59 5.18
C TYR A 243 -8.31 12.61 6.23
N GLY A 244 -8.43 13.85 5.77
CA GLY A 244 -8.91 14.94 6.58
C GLY A 244 -9.56 16.00 5.72
N TYR A 245 -10.29 16.88 6.39
CA TYR A 245 -10.98 18.00 5.74
C TYR A 245 -11.06 19.19 6.70
N THR A 246 -11.23 20.39 6.16
CA THR A 246 -11.37 21.61 6.95
C THR A 246 -12.59 21.53 7.85
N LYS A 247 -12.48 22.02 9.09
CA LYS A 247 -13.60 22.07 10.04
C LYS A 247 -14.80 22.73 9.37
N SER A 248 -15.89 21.98 9.30
CA SER A 248 -17.12 22.35 8.60
C SER A 248 -18.32 21.80 9.37
N PRO A 249 -19.51 22.44 9.30
CA PRO A 249 -20.75 21.84 9.81
C PRO A 249 -21.18 20.58 9.05
N ILE A 250 -20.60 20.32 7.88
CA ILE A 250 -20.87 19.13 7.07
C ILE A 250 -19.97 17.99 7.56
N THR A 251 -20.61 16.88 7.92
CA THR A 251 -19.95 15.62 8.26
C THR A 251 -19.62 14.85 6.99
N ILE A 252 -18.37 14.37 6.87
CA ILE A 252 -17.91 13.56 5.74
C ILE A 252 -17.37 12.23 6.23
N ILE A 253 -17.92 11.14 5.71
CA ILE A 253 -17.46 9.77 5.98
C ILE A 253 -17.18 9.03 4.68
N ILE A 254 -16.27 8.06 4.73
CA ILE A 254 -16.01 7.15 3.61
C ILE A 254 -16.47 5.76 4.00
N VAL A 255 -17.39 5.17 3.23
CA VAL A 255 -18.01 3.87 3.54
C VAL A 255 -17.78 2.88 2.40
N LEU A 256 -17.36 1.66 2.72
CA LEU A 256 -17.31 0.56 1.77
C LEU A 256 -18.59 -0.27 1.88
N ASN A 257 -19.48 -0.10 0.90
CA ASN A 257 -20.78 -0.74 0.96
C ASN A 257 -20.74 -2.23 0.54
N PRO A 258 -21.79 -3.03 0.86
CA PRO A 258 -21.82 -4.47 0.56
C PRO A 258 -21.73 -4.82 -0.93
N SER A 259 -22.01 -3.87 -1.82
CA SER A 259 -21.91 -4.06 -3.28
C SER A 259 -20.49 -3.80 -3.83
N GLY A 260 -19.55 -3.41 -2.97
CA GLY A 260 -18.16 -3.16 -3.34
C GLY A 260 -17.89 -1.75 -3.85
N TYR A 261 -18.79 -0.79 -3.60
CA TYR A 261 -18.51 0.61 -3.87
C TYR A 261 -17.94 1.29 -2.62
N LEU A 262 -16.83 1.98 -2.80
CA LEU A 262 -16.31 2.93 -1.83
C LEU A 262 -16.97 4.28 -2.07
N GLN A 263 -17.72 4.80 -1.11
CA GLN A 263 -18.52 6.00 -1.25
C GLN A 263 -18.06 7.07 -0.26
N VAL A 264 -17.90 8.31 -0.75
CA VAL A 264 -17.73 9.49 0.09
C VAL A 264 -19.13 10.07 0.31
N LEU A 265 -19.58 10.06 1.56
CA LEU A 265 -20.89 10.54 1.97
C LEU A 265 -20.75 11.87 2.70
N ALA A 266 -21.56 12.85 2.33
CA ALA A 266 -21.70 14.13 3.03
C ALA A 266 -23.09 14.23 3.68
N TRP A 267 -23.13 14.58 4.97
CA TRP A 267 -24.40 14.77 5.67
C TRP A 267 -24.98 16.15 5.38
N ILE A 268 -26.14 16.19 4.72
CA ILE A 268 -26.80 17.44 4.36
C ILE A 268 -27.88 17.75 5.40
N GLN A 269 -27.54 18.61 6.38
CA GLN A 269 -28.39 18.88 7.55
C GLN A 269 -29.82 19.30 7.20
N TYR A 270 -30.00 20.24 6.25
CA TYR A 270 -31.34 20.73 5.88
C TYR A 270 -32.19 19.70 5.13
N ALA A 271 -31.56 18.72 4.48
CA ALA A 271 -32.24 17.64 3.78
C ALA A 271 -32.39 16.39 4.66
N ASN A 272 -31.75 16.38 5.84
CA ASN A 272 -31.71 15.27 6.78
C ASN A 272 -31.35 13.93 6.09
N LYS A 273 -30.32 13.96 5.24
CA LYS A 273 -29.94 12.84 4.39
C LYS A 273 -28.45 12.84 4.04
N TRP A 274 -27.89 11.64 3.94
CA TRP A 274 -26.57 11.41 3.33
C TRP A 274 -26.62 11.57 1.81
N LYS A 275 -25.74 12.42 1.28
CA LYS A 275 -25.51 12.58 -0.15
C LYS A 275 -24.21 11.89 -0.55
N VAL A 276 -24.26 11.07 -1.60
CA VAL A 276 -23.07 10.49 -2.24
C VAL A 276 -22.40 11.59 -3.06
N GLU A 277 -21.25 12.07 -2.63
CA GLU A 277 -20.45 13.06 -3.36
C GLU A 277 -19.51 12.39 -4.37
N PHE A 278 -19.03 11.19 -4.03
CA PHE A 278 -18.17 10.39 -4.89
C PHE A 278 -18.43 8.91 -4.63
N GLN A 279 -18.27 8.09 -5.68
CA GLN A 279 -18.14 6.65 -5.52
C GLN A 279 -17.08 6.10 -6.47
N ALA A 280 -16.47 4.98 -6.09
CA ALA A 280 -15.64 4.15 -6.96
C ALA A 280 -15.97 2.67 -6.75
N PRO A 281 -16.01 1.83 -7.82
CA PRO A 281 -15.92 2.20 -9.24
C PRO A 281 -17.17 2.95 -9.77
N GLN A 282 -17.01 3.76 -10.81
CA GLN A 282 -18.09 4.46 -11.52
C GLN A 282 -18.42 3.81 -12.86
N VAL A 283 -17.42 3.29 -13.57
CA VAL A 283 -17.57 2.73 -14.90
C VAL A 283 -16.93 1.35 -15.04
N PRO A 284 -17.35 0.51 -15.98
CA PRO A 284 -16.77 -0.84 -16.14
C PRO A 284 -15.25 -0.86 -16.36
N CYS A 285 -14.68 0.16 -17.02
CA CYS A 285 -13.24 0.23 -17.30
C CYS A 285 -12.37 0.57 -16.09
N GLU A 286 -12.99 0.88 -14.95
CA GLU A 286 -12.31 1.08 -13.69
C GLU A 286 -12.12 -0.22 -12.91
N LEU A 287 -12.90 -1.25 -13.23
CA LEU A 287 -12.71 -2.59 -12.67
C LEU A 287 -11.35 -3.12 -13.07
N TYR A 288 -10.69 -3.75 -12.10
CA TYR A 288 -9.32 -4.19 -12.25
C TYR A 288 -9.17 -5.19 -13.40
N ALA A 289 -8.22 -4.92 -14.30
CA ALA A 289 -7.86 -5.80 -15.41
C ALA A 289 -9.06 -6.23 -16.29
N GLN A 290 -10.04 -5.32 -16.48
CA GLN A 290 -11.20 -5.54 -17.35
C GLN A 290 -10.83 -5.98 -18.77
N CYS A 291 -9.64 -5.58 -19.24
CA CYS A 291 -9.01 -6.10 -20.44
C CYS A 291 -7.75 -6.89 -20.05
N GLY A 292 -7.54 -8.03 -20.72
CA GLY A 292 -6.35 -8.85 -20.50
C GLY A 292 -5.04 -8.15 -20.91
N PRO A 293 -3.90 -8.83 -20.75
CA PRO A 293 -2.57 -8.29 -21.00
C PRO A 293 -2.43 -7.49 -22.30
N PHE A 294 -1.81 -6.31 -22.25
CA PHE A 294 -1.62 -5.40 -23.40
C PHE A 294 -2.92 -4.95 -24.10
N GLY A 295 -4.09 -5.24 -23.52
CA GLY A 295 -5.37 -4.66 -23.89
C GLY A 295 -5.66 -3.44 -23.01
N SER A 296 -6.21 -2.40 -23.62
CA SER A 296 -6.64 -1.18 -22.94
C SER A 296 -8.16 -1.06 -22.96
N CYS A 297 -8.73 -0.66 -21.82
CA CYS A 297 -10.16 -0.42 -21.69
C CYS A 297 -10.53 1.01 -22.08
N GLY A 298 -11.67 1.20 -22.73
CA GLY A 298 -12.30 2.49 -22.91
C GLY A 298 -13.74 2.34 -23.35
N ILE A 299 -14.57 3.34 -23.04
CA ILE A 299 -15.97 3.35 -23.43
C ILE A 299 -16.05 3.97 -24.83
N GLY A 300 -16.34 3.15 -25.83
CA GLY A 300 -16.47 3.57 -27.22
C GLY A 300 -17.31 2.58 -28.04
N SER A 301 -17.59 2.95 -29.30
CA SER A 301 -18.44 2.16 -30.20
C SER A 301 -17.88 0.79 -30.60
N ASN A 302 -16.56 0.57 -30.44
CA ASN A 302 -15.86 -0.63 -30.90
C ASN A 302 -15.69 -1.72 -29.80
N GLY A 303 -16.52 -1.67 -28.76
CA GLY A 303 -16.41 -2.53 -27.58
C GLY A 303 -15.47 -1.95 -26.50
N LEU A 304 -15.46 -2.59 -25.32
CA LEU A 304 -14.73 -2.08 -24.15
C LEU A 304 -13.20 -2.21 -24.28
N CYS A 305 -12.71 -3.27 -24.94
CA CYS A 305 -11.29 -3.60 -24.98
C CYS A 305 -10.71 -3.44 -26.37
N ARG A 306 -9.53 -2.83 -26.46
CA ARG A 306 -8.71 -2.76 -27.68
C ARG A 306 -7.25 -3.11 -27.39
N CYS A 307 -6.60 -3.81 -28.31
CA CYS A 307 -5.15 -3.99 -28.24
C CYS A 307 -4.43 -2.66 -28.43
N LEU A 308 -3.28 -2.52 -27.77
CA LEU A 308 -2.35 -1.43 -28.04
C LEU A 308 -1.85 -1.48 -29.49
N THR A 309 -1.48 -0.33 -30.06
CA THR A 309 -0.84 -0.27 -31.39
C THR A 309 0.42 -1.15 -31.40
N GLY A 310 0.63 -1.93 -32.46
CA GLY A 310 1.68 -2.96 -32.54
C GLY A 310 1.33 -4.31 -31.93
N PHE A 311 0.10 -4.47 -31.42
CA PHE A 311 -0.41 -5.72 -30.83
C PHE A 311 -1.68 -6.21 -31.53
N GLU A 312 -1.97 -7.49 -31.37
CA GLU A 312 -3.17 -8.17 -31.86
C GLU A 312 -3.72 -9.15 -30.82
N PRO A 313 -5.02 -9.52 -30.88
CA PRO A 313 -5.60 -10.44 -29.90
C PRO A 313 -4.88 -11.79 -29.89
N ARG A 314 -4.55 -12.31 -28.70
CA ARG A 314 -3.92 -13.65 -28.60
C ARG A 314 -4.81 -14.75 -29.17
N PHE A 315 -6.12 -14.60 -28.98
CA PHE A 315 -7.15 -15.52 -29.44
C PHE A 315 -8.22 -14.76 -30.21
N SER A 316 -8.05 -14.64 -31.52
CA SER A 316 -8.95 -13.85 -32.39
C SER A 316 -10.41 -14.32 -32.34
N THR A 317 -10.65 -15.62 -32.22
CA THR A 317 -11.99 -16.23 -32.14
C THR A 317 -12.73 -15.89 -30.85
N ASP A 318 -12.01 -15.82 -29.73
CA ASP A 318 -12.57 -15.41 -28.43
C ASP A 318 -12.80 -13.89 -28.38
N TRP A 319 -11.85 -13.13 -28.93
CA TRP A 319 -11.96 -11.67 -29.02
C TRP A 319 -13.17 -11.24 -29.84
N ALA A 320 -13.44 -11.90 -30.97
CA ALA A 320 -14.61 -11.65 -31.81
C ALA A 320 -15.94 -11.95 -31.09
N LYS A 321 -15.92 -12.76 -30.02
CA LYS A 321 -17.07 -13.05 -29.14
C LYS A 321 -17.13 -12.11 -27.92
N GLY A 322 -16.28 -11.09 -27.87
CA GLY A 322 -16.18 -10.15 -26.74
C GLY A 322 -15.40 -10.68 -25.55
N LYS A 323 -14.72 -11.84 -25.66
CA LYS A 323 -13.88 -12.38 -24.59
C LYS A 323 -12.44 -11.83 -24.70
N SER A 324 -12.12 -10.84 -23.89
CA SER A 324 -10.84 -10.14 -23.90
C SER A 324 -9.84 -10.59 -22.83
N ASN A 325 -10.21 -11.56 -21.98
CA ASN A 325 -9.38 -12.01 -20.84
C ASN A 325 -8.00 -12.55 -21.27
N GLY A 326 -7.91 -13.15 -22.46
CA GLY A 326 -6.63 -13.62 -23.02
C GLY A 326 -5.67 -12.50 -23.42
N GLY A 327 -6.16 -11.26 -23.53
CA GLY A 327 -5.37 -10.10 -23.89
C GLY A 327 -4.84 -10.14 -25.33
N CYS A 328 -3.72 -9.44 -25.52
CA CYS A 328 -3.06 -9.23 -26.79
C CYS A 328 -1.61 -9.72 -26.76
N ALA A 329 -1.05 -9.98 -27.94
CA ALA A 329 0.37 -10.26 -28.15
C ALA A 329 0.94 -9.27 -29.16
N ARG A 330 2.25 -9.08 -29.12
CA ARG A 330 2.95 -8.26 -30.12
C ARG A 330 2.79 -8.90 -31.50
N LYS A 331 2.52 -8.09 -32.52
CA LYS A 331 2.49 -8.55 -33.91
C LYS A 331 3.87 -9.04 -34.37
N LEU A 332 4.91 -8.33 -33.95
CA LEU A 332 6.31 -8.64 -34.25
C LEU A 332 7.06 -8.92 -32.95
N ALA A 333 7.78 -10.04 -32.91
CA ALA A 333 8.65 -10.38 -31.79
C ALA A 333 9.75 -9.32 -31.61
N LEU A 334 10.10 -9.03 -30.35
CA LEU A 334 11.22 -8.13 -30.04
C LEU A 334 12.54 -8.76 -30.51
N GLY A 335 13.46 -7.93 -31.01
CA GLY A 335 14.79 -8.41 -31.42
C GLY A 335 15.79 -8.43 -30.27
N CYS A 336 15.62 -7.56 -29.27
CA CYS A 336 16.50 -7.47 -28.11
C CYS A 336 18.01 -7.27 -28.45
N ASP A 337 18.27 -6.76 -29.65
CA ASP A 337 19.58 -6.46 -30.23
C ASP A 337 19.99 -4.99 -30.00
N GLY A 338 19.25 -4.28 -29.14
CA GLY A 338 19.36 -2.83 -28.97
C GLY A 338 18.75 -2.01 -30.12
N GLY A 339 18.10 -2.67 -31.09
CA GLY A 339 17.39 -2.06 -32.22
C GLY A 339 15.88 -2.01 -32.05
N ASP A 340 15.34 -2.44 -30.91
CA ASP A 340 13.91 -2.25 -30.58
C ASP A 340 13.59 -0.75 -30.39
N GLY A 341 12.30 -0.41 -30.46
CA GLY A 341 11.82 0.95 -30.29
C GLY A 341 10.65 1.03 -29.31
N PHE A 342 10.09 2.23 -29.21
CA PHE A 342 8.92 2.48 -28.36
C PHE A 342 7.81 3.17 -29.14
N LEU A 343 6.57 2.76 -28.87
CA LEU A 343 5.36 3.48 -29.27
C LEU A 343 4.83 4.28 -28.08
N LYS A 344 4.56 5.56 -28.32
CA LYS A 344 3.99 6.45 -27.32
C LYS A 344 2.46 6.35 -27.35
N HIS A 345 1.87 6.04 -26.20
CA HIS A 345 0.43 6.07 -25.97
C HIS A 345 0.10 7.20 -25.00
N GLU A 346 -0.67 8.20 -25.45
CA GLU A 346 -1.09 9.33 -24.62
C GLU A 346 -2.34 8.98 -23.79
N ASN A 347 -2.55 9.73 -22.70
CA ASN A 347 -3.76 9.68 -21.86
C ASN A 347 -4.10 8.25 -21.38
N MET A 348 -3.09 7.52 -20.90
CA MET A 348 -3.27 6.16 -20.40
C MET A 348 -3.41 6.14 -18.87
N LYS A 349 -4.33 5.32 -18.35
CA LYS A 349 -4.21 4.79 -16.98
C LYS A 349 -3.00 3.87 -17.00
N LEU A 350 -1.95 4.24 -16.27
CA LEU A 350 -0.68 3.50 -16.28
C LEU A 350 -0.89 2.09 -15.71
N PRO A 351 -0.22 1.07 -16.25
CA PRO A 351 -0.40 -0.31 -15.80
C PRO A 351 0.05 -0.53 -14.36
N ASP A 352 -0.44 -1.60 -13.75
CA ASP A 352 -0.08 -2.00 -12.39
C ASP A 352 1.39 -2.47 -12.27
N HIS A 353 1.93 -2.53 -11.05
CA HIS A 353 3.24 -3.10 -10.70
C HIS A 353 4.46 -2.42 -11.38
N ALA A 354 4.43 -1.10 -11.48
CA ALA A 354 5.58 -0.33 -11.93
C ALA A 354 6.74 -0.37 -10.91
N ILE A 355 7.98 -0.50 -11.38
CA ILE A 355 9.16 -0.20 -10.58
C ILE A 355 9.51 1.28 -10.75
N SER A 356 9.62 1.98 -9.62
CA SER A 356 9.86 3.43 -9.58
C SER A 356 11.33 3.75 -9.28
N PHE A 357 11.91 4.62 -10.11
CA PHE A 357 13.26 5.17 -9.94
C PHE A 357 13.17 6.69 -9.87
N ALA A 358 13.56 7.26 -8.73
CA ALA A 358 13.64 8.71 -8.55
C ALA A 358 14.92 9.29 -9.18
N ASN A 359 14.89 10.58 -9.50
CA ASN A 359 16.05 11.38 -9.95
C ASN A 359 16.71 10.84 -11.23
N MET A 360 15.91 10.26 -12.14
CA MET A 360 16.35 9.93 -13.49
C MET A 360 15.78 10.93 -14.48
N SER A 361 16.50 11.16 -15.58
CA SER A 361 15.94 11.81 -16.77
C SER A 361 15.09 10.83 -17.59
N ILE A 362 14.20 11.35 -18.42
CA ILE A 362 13.40 10.53 -19.35
C ILE A 362 14.27 9.65 -20.26
N LYS A 363 15.43 10.17 -20.69
CA LYS A 363 16.37 9.44 -21.56
C LYS A 363 17.09 8.31 -20.82
N GLU A 364 17.41 8.52 -19.54
CA GLU A 364 17.95 7.45 -18.69
C GLU A 364 16.89 6.37 -18.44
N CYS A 365 15.62 6.76 -18.24
CA CYS A 365 14.51 5.83 -18.08
C CYS A 365 14.35 4.91 -19.31
N GLU A 366 14.34 5.51 -20.51
CA GLU A 366 14.33 4.77 -21.78
C GLU A 366 15.54 3.85 -21.91
N THR A 367 16.74 4.35 -21.58
CA THR A 367 18.00 3.58 -21.67
C THR A 367 18.02 2.39 -20.71
N GLN A 368 17.46 2.54 -19.52
CA GLN A 368 17.32 1.44 -18.55
C GLN A 368 16.38 0.36 -19.07
N CYS A 369 15.24 0.77 -19.64
CA CYS A 369 14.28 -0.17 -20.22
C CYS A 369 14.85 -0.92 -21.43
N ILE A 370 15.41 -0.21 -22.42
CA ILE A 370 15.85 -0.83 -23.68
C ILE A 370 16.98 -1.87 -23.47
N ARG A 371 17.85 -1.64 -22.47
CA ARG A 371 18.95 -2.55 -22.10
C ARG A 371 18.48 -3.84 -21.44
N ASN A 372 17.28 -3.85 -20.84
CA ASN A 372 16.73 -5.04 -20.21
C ASN A 372 15.70 -5.68 -21.14
N CYS A 373 15.99 -6.87 -21.64
CA CYS A 373 15.13 -7.60 -22.59
C CYS A 373 13.70 -7.82 -22.08
N SER A 374 13.55 -7.98 -20.77
CA SER A 374 12.26 -8.23 -20.13
C SER A 374 11.42 -6.95 -19.95
N CYS A 375 11.98 -5.77 -20.21
CA CYS A 375 11.25 -4.52 -20.11
C CYS A 375 10.17 -4.44 -21.20
N SER A 376 8.94 -4.18 -20.79
CA SER A 376 7.80 -4.04 -21.70
C SER A 376 7.40 -2.60 -21.95
N ALA A 377 7.56 -1.71 -20.97
CA ALA A 377 7.22 -0.31 -21.11
C ALA A 377 7.93 0.56 -20.07
N TYR A 378 7.97 1.86 -20.34
CA TYR A 378 8.31 2.87 -19.35
C TYR A 378 7.36 4.07 -19.42
N ALA A 379 7.32 4.85 -18.36
CA ALA A 379 6.63 6.13 -18.28
C ALA A 379 7.50 7.08 -17.44
N TYR A 380 7.28 8.38 -17.63
CA TYR A 380 8.04 9.41 -16.95
C TYR A 380 7.13 10.52 -16.47
N SER A 381 7.20 10.86 -15.19
CA SER A 381 6.39 11.91 -14.58
C SER A 381 7.12 12.51 -13.40
N ASN A 382 7.19 13.84 -13.31
CA ASN A 382 7.76 14.58 -12.16
C ASN A 382 9.12 14.02 -11.67
N SER A 383 10.09 13.91 -12.57
CA SER A 383 11.44 13.37 -12.25
C SER A 383 11.46 11.92 -11.76
N THR A 384 10.36 11.20 -11.91
CA THR A 384 10.20 9.79 -11.54
C THR A 384 10.05 8.95 -12.81
N CYS A 385 10.93 7.96 -12.93
CA CYS A 385 10.91 6.96 -13.97
C CYS A 385 10.13 5.73 -13.49
N LEU A 386 9.17 5.27 -14.28
CA LEU A 386 8.38 4.08 -14.02
C LEU A 386 8.69 3.05 -15.11
N ILE A 387 9.08 1.84 -14.73
CA ILE A 387 9.43 0.76 -15.66
C ILE A 387 8.63 -0.49 -15.34
N TRP A 388 8.10 -1.15 -16.38
CA TRP A 388 7.35 -2.40 -16.27
C TRP A 388 8.07 -3.53 -16.96
N PHE A 389 7.97 -4.72 -16.37
CA PHE A 389 8.52 -5.97 -16.90
C PHE A 389 7.40 -6.98 -17.11
N GLY A 390 7.44 -7.73 -18.22
CA GLY A 390 6.42 -8.74 -18.53
C GLY A 390 5.10 -8.16 -19.06
N ASP A 391 3.98 -8.78 -18.71
CA ASP A 391 2.65 -8.40 -19.21
C ASP A 391 2.16 -7.09 -18.58
N LEU A 392 1.59 -6.19 -19.39
CA LEU A 392 0.99 -4.94 -18.91
C LEU A 392 -0.50 -5.16 -18.64
N LEU A 393 -0.95 -4.88 -17.42
CA LEU A 393 -2.32 -5.11 -16.96
C LEU A 393 -2.98 -3.83 -16.43
N ASP A 394 -4.32 -3.84 -16.38
CA ASP A 394 -5.14 -2.75 -15.85
C ASP A 394 -4.94 -1.40 -16.58
N LEU A 395 -4.85 -1.47 -17.90
CA LEU A 395 -4.72 -0.31 -18.79
C LEU A 395 -6.10 0.25 -19.15
N ALA A 396 -6.20 1.58 -19.16
CA ALA A 396 -7.32 2.29 -19.79
C ALA A 396 -6.76 3.40 -20.68
N HIS A 397 -7.50 3.75 -21.74
CA HIS A 397 -7.14 4.83 -22.66
C HIS A 397 -8.16 5.98 -22.59
N ASN A 398 -7.76 7.16 -23.07
CA ASN A 398 -8.55 8.39 -22.92
C ASN A 398 -8.89 8.67 -21.45
N TYR A 399 -7.97 8.32 -20.55
CA TYR A 399 -8.15 8.48 -19.13
C TYR A 399 -7.94 9.96 -18.77
N THR A 400 -8.87 10.55 -17.99
CA THR A 400 -8.87 11.99 -17.68
C THR A 400 -7.58 12.43 -17.00
N ALA A 401 -7.11 11.68 -15.98
CA ALA A 401 -5.81 11.87 -15.35
C ALA A 401 -4.70 11.03 -16.01
N GLY A 402 -4.87 10.69 -17.29
CA GLY A 402 -4.00 9.82 -18.03
C GLY A 402 -2.61 10.41 -18.28
N ARG A 403 -1.61 9.53 -18.44
CA ARG A 403 -0.22 9.90 -18.71
C ARG A 403 0.32 9.17 -19.93
N ALA A 404 1.43 9.67 -20.46
CA ALA A 404 2.14 9.04 -21.55
C ALA A 404 2.80 7.72 -21.10
N LEU A 405 2.51 6.64 -21.82
CA LEU A 405 3.13 5.33 -21.67
C LEU A 405 3.90 4.98 -22.94
N TYR A 406 5.17 4.59 -22.81
CA TYR A 406 6.03 4.20 -23.91
C TYR A 406 6.18 2.68 -23.91
N VAL A 407 5.55 2.01 -24.88
CA VAL A 407 5.48 0.55 -24.94
C VAL A 407 6.51 0.02 -25.92
N ARG A 408 7.31 -0.95 -25.48
CA ARG A 408 8.41 -1.52 -26.27
C ARG A 408 7.86 -2.42 -27.39
N VAL A 409 8.31 -2.15 -28.61
CA VAL A 409 7.97 -2.90 -29.84
C VAL A 409 9.21 -3.18 -30.67
N ARG A 410 9.09 -4.04 -31.70
CA ARG A 410 10.19 -4.26 -32.65
C ARG A 410 10.49 -2.95 -33.39
N GLY A 411 11.76 -2.64 -33.63
CA GLY A 411 12.14 -1.38 -34.28
C GLY A 411 11.64 -1.22 -35.72
N SER A 412 11.18 -2.29 -36.36
CA SER A 412 10.54 -2.26 -37.68
C SER A 412 9.03 -2.00 -37.62
N GLU A 413 8.44 -1.89 -36.44
CA GLU A 413 7.04 -1.53 -36.27
C GLU A 413 6.83 -0.08 -36.77
N PRO A 414 5.77 0.21 -37.54
CA PRO A 414 5.45 1.56 -37.96
C PRO A 414 5.34 2.52 -36.76
N ASP A 415 5.83 3.74 -36.93
CA ASP A 415 5.83 4.81 -35.92
C ASP A 415 6.65 4.54 -34.66
N ALA A 416 7.38 3.42 -34.59
CA ALA A 416 8.28 3.15 -33.48
C ALA A 416 9.45 4.14 -33.49
N VAL A 417 9.62 4.86 -32.38
CA VAL A 417 10.79 5.71 -32.20
C VAL A 417 11.95 4.83 -31.75
N THR A 418 12.97 4.69 -32.60
CA THR A 418 14.20 3.97 -32.28
C THR A 418 15.32 4.94 -31.96
N HIS A 419 15.79 4.97 -30.72
CA HIS A 419 17.06 5.61 -30.40
C HIS A 419 18.14 4.54 -30.30
N ARG A 420 18.92 4.37 -31.38
CA ARG A 420 20.11 3.51 -31.33
C ARG A 420 21.02 4.03 -30.22
N VAL A 421 21.15 3.27 -29.15
CA VAL A 421 22.17 3.53 -28.13
C VAL A 421 23.51 3.38 -28.84
N SER A 422 24.13 4.51 -29.20
CA SER A 422 25.45 4.54 -29.83
C SER A 422 26.40 3.64 -29.04
N GLY A 423 27.02 2.68 -29.72
CA GLY A 423 27.97 1.69 -29.17
C GLY A 423 29.24 2.28 -28.53
N ASN A 424 29.28 3.59 -28.28
CA ASN A 424 30.36 4.28 -27.55
C ASN A 424 30.49 3.83 -26.09
N SER A 425 29.51 3.13 -25.51
CA SER A 425 29.62 2.51 -24.18
C SER A 425 30.37 1.18 -24.23
N ALA A 426 30.07 0.30 -25.18
CA ALA A 426 30.76 -0.98 -25.36
C ALA A 426 32.24 -0.77 -25.73
N ARG A 427 32.53 0.21 -26.60
CA ARG A 427 33.92 0.57 -26.96
C ARG A 427 34.72 1.09 -25.77
N ARG A 428 34.10 1.89 -24.88
CA ARG A 428 34.72 2.33 -23.62
C ARG A 428 34.97 1.17 -22.65
N HIS A 429 34.05 0.22 -22.56
CA HIS A 429 34.22 -0.96 -21.71
C HIS A 429 35.33 -1.90 -22.23
N ILE A 430 35.41 -2.11 -23.54
CA ILE A 430 36.49 -2.88 -24.17
C ILE A 430 37.85 -2.18 -23.97
N ILE A 431 37.93 -0.85 -24.11
CA ILE A 431 39.15 -0.09 -23.84
C ILE A 431 39.56 -0.16 -22.37
N PHE A 432 38.59 -0.13 -21.45
CA PHE A 432 38.84 -0.25 -20.01
C PHE A 432 39.30 -1.67 -19.60
N ILE A 433 38.72 -2.72 -20.18
CA ILE A 433 39.18 -4.10 -19.95
C ILE A 433 40.57 -4.31 -20.55
N ALA A 434 40.83 -3.80 -21.75
CA ALA A 434 42.15 -3.88 -22.38
C ALA A 434 43.24 -3.15 -21.57
N SER A 435 42.92 -2.00 -20.95
CA SER A 435 43.87 -1.29 -20.09
C SER A 435 44.17 -2.04 -18.78
N ILE A 436 43.18 -2.71 -18.19
CA ILE A 436 43.35 -3.55 -17.01
C ILE A 436 44.21 -4.79 -17.34
N VAL A 437 43.96 -5.46 -18.46
CA VAL A 437 44.75 -6.64 -18.86
C VAL A 437 46.20 -6.25 -19.16
N SER A 438 46.42 -5.09 -19.79
CA SER A 438 47.77 -4.58 -20.04
C SER A 438 48.52 -4.24 -18.75
N THR A 439 47.85 -3.63 -17.76
CA THR A 439 48.49 -3.28 -16.49
C THR A 439 48.81 -4.51 -15.64
N ILE A 440 47.89 -5.48 -15.56
CA ILE A 440 48.13 -6.76 -14.85
C ILE A 440 49.30 -7.51 -15.49
N SER A 441 49.36 -7.58 -16.82
CA SER A 441 50.45 -8.25 -17.54
C SER A 441 51.81 -7.59 -17.26
N ALA A 442 51.87 -6.25 -17.26
CA ALA A 442 53.09 -5.51 -16.93
C ALA A 442 53.56 -5.77 -15.48
N ILE A 443 52.62 -5.81 -14.52
CA ILE A 443 52.93 -6.09 -13.11
C ILE A 443 53.48 -7.51 -12.95
N LEU A 444 52.89 -8.51 -13.60
CA LEU A 444 53.39 -9.89 -13.55
C LEU A 444 54.80 -10.03 -14.14
N VAL A 445 55.09 -9.32 -15.23
CA VAL A 445 56.45 -9.28 -15.80
C VAL A 445 57.43 -8.65 -14.80
N LEU A 446 57.08 -7.53 -14.15
CA LEU A 446 57.94 -6.90 -13.15
C LEU A 446 58.20 -7.81 -11.94
N ILE A 447 57.17 -8.52 -11.45
CA ILE A 447 57.31 -9.49 -10.35
C ILE A 447 58.25 -10.63 -10.76
N SER A 448 58.11 -11.15 -11.98
CA SER A 448 58.96 -12.25 -12.48
C SER A 448 60.43 -11.82 -12.64
N ILE A 449 60.70 -10.60 -13.11
CA ILE A 449 62.04 -10.01 -13.18
C ILE A 449 62.62 -9.83 -11.78
N PHE A 450 61.84 -9.29 -10.85
CA PHE A 450 62.26 -9.11 -9.47
C PHE A 450 62.62 -10.45 -8.80
N ALA A 451 61.76 -11.47 -8.94
CA ALA A 451 62.01 -12.82 -8.45
C ALA A 451 63.27 -13.44 -9.08
N PHE A 452 63.50 -13.24 -10.38
CA PHE A 452 64.70 -13.71 -11.07
C PHE A 452 65.98 -13.05 -10.55
N VAL A 453 65.96 -11.72 -10.37
CA VAL A 453 67.09 -10.97 -9.81
C VAL A 453 67.36 -11.39 -8.36
N PHE A 454 66.31 -11.59 -7.56
CA PHE A 454 66.43 -12.04 -6.17
C PHE A 454 67.00 -13.46 -6.09
N LYS A 455 66.53 -14.38 -6.95
CA LYS A 455 67.07 -15.74 -7.07
C LYS A 455 68.54 -15.74 -7.51
N ARG A 456 68.92 -14.89 -8.47
CA ARG A 456 70.34 -14.71 -8.87
C ARG A 456 71.19 -14.15 -7.73
N LYS A 457 70.71 -13.16 -6.97
CA LYS A 457 71.41 -12.63 -5.79
C LYS A 457 71.55 -13.69 -4.69
N HIS A 458 70.52 -14.50 -4.46
CA HIS A 458 70.56 -15.61 -3.49
C HIS A 458 71.55 -16.71 -3.92
N LEU A 459 71.56 -17.11 -5.19
CA LEU A 459 72.52 -18.09 -5.73
C LEU A 459 73.96 -17.58 -5.71
N ARG A 460 74.21 -16.28 -5.99
CA ARG A 460 75.54 -15.67 -5.83
C ARG A 460 76.01 -15.64 -4.37
N ARG A 461 75.09 -15.39 -3.42
CA ARG A 461 75.38 -15.49 -1.97
C ARG A 461 75.68 -16.94 -1.53
N GLN A 462 75.08 -17.95 -2.16
CA GLN A 462 75.38 -19.35 -1.89
C GLN A 462 76.68 -19.83 -2.55
N ALA A 463 77.03 -19.31 -3.73
CA ALA A 463 78.30 -19.62 -4.41
C ALA A 463 79.52 -19.10 -3.63
N ASN A 464 79.43 -17.90 -3.03
CA ASN A 464 80.49 -17.37 -2.15
C ASN A 464 80.66 -18.16 -0.84
N LYS A 465 79.67 -18.99 -0.44
CA LYS A 465 79.77 -19.86 0.74
C LYS A 465 80.33 -21.27 0.43
N ARG A 466 80.48 -21.66 -0.85
CA ARG A 466 80.90 -23.02 -1.28
C ARG A 466 82.26 -23.10 -2.00
N GLY A 467 82.96 -21.97 -2.17
CA GLY A 467 84.27 -21.89 -2.85
C GLY A 467 85.49 -22.38 -2.07
N TYR A 468 85.33 -23.17 -1.00
CA TYR A 468 86.46 -23.73 -0.25
C TYR A 468 86.19 -25.20 0.12
N ARG A 469 86.18 -26.10 -0.88
CA ARG A 469 86.46 -27.53 -0.71
C ARG A 469 86.78 -28.16 -2.08
N GLN A 470 87.81 -28.98 -2.07
CA GLN A 470 88.81 -29.29 -3.10
C GLN A 470 88.55 -30.68 -3.75
N PHE A 471 89.36 -31.04 -4.78
CA PHE A 471 89.71 -32.40 -5.35
C PHE A 471 89.09 -32.84 -6.70
N PRO A 472 89.71 -33.76 -7.50
CA PRO A 472 91.11 -33.97 -7.92
C PRO A 472 91.35 -34.21 -9.45
N ARG A 473 92.64 -34.31 -9.83
CA ARG A 473 93.22 -34.66 -11.16
C ARG A 473 93.08 -36.15 -11.56
N ARG A 474 93.01 -36.43 -12.87
CA ARG A 474 93.43 -37.71 -13.51
C ARG A 474 94.25 -37.47 -14.79
N LYS A 475 95.33 -38.25 -14.95
CA LYS A 475 96.31 -38.28 -16.07
C LYS A 475 96.02 -39.45 -17.03
N GLN A 476 96.50 -39.36 -18.28
CA GLN A 476 97.20 -40.42 -19.09
C GLN A 476 97.28 -39.95 -20.56
N THR A 477 98.43 -39.58 -21.16
CA THR A 477 99.65 -40.28 -21.65
C THR A 477 99.65 -40.59 -23.16
N TRP A 478 100.83 -40.35 -23.74
CA TRP A 478 101.21 -40.17 -25.15
C TRP A 478 101.46 -41.45 -25.94
N ARG A 479 101.36 -41.38 -27.29
CA ARG A 479 102.26 -42.06 -28.24
C ARG A 479 102.47 -41.21 -29.52
N ARG A 480 103.67 -41.31 -30.09
CA ARG A 480 104.34 -40.43 -31.06
C ARG A 480 104.96 -41.32 -32.14
N TRP A 481 104.77 -41.02 -33.43
CA TRP A 481 105.57 -41.49 -34.59
C TRP A 481 105.34 -40.45 -35.72
N LEU A 482 106.28 -39.54 -35.98
CA LEU A 482 107.41 -39.59 -36.93
C LEU A 482 107.01 -39.53 -38.43
N TRP A 483 107.51 -38.47 -39.07
CA TRP A 483 107.47 -38.09 -40.50
C TRP A 483 108.26 -39.07 -41.41
N PRO A 484 108.16 -38.96 -42.76
CA PRO A 484 109.04 -38.07 -43.53
C PRO A 484 108.38 -37.31 -44.69
N CYS A 485 109.13 -36.30 -45.16
CA CYS A 485 108.87 -35.33 -46.23
C CYS A 485 108.69 -35.93 -47.64
N VAL A 486 107.95 -35.20 -48.49
CA VAL A 486 108.46 -34.54 -49.72
C VAL A 486 107.84 -33.15 -49.79
#